data_AF-A0A8T8TGQ3-F1
#
_entry.id   AF-A0A8T8TGQ3-F1
#
_cell.length_a   1.000
_cell.length_b   1.000
_cell.length_c   1.000
_cell.angle_alpha   90.00
_cell.angle_beta   90.00
_cell.angle_gamma   90.00
#
_symmetry.space_group_name_H-M   'P 1'
#
loop_
_entity.id
_entity.type
_entity.pdbx_description
1 polymer ?
#
loop_
_entity_poly.entity_id
_entity_poly.type
_entity_poly.pdbx_seq_one_letter_code
_entity_poly.pdbx_strand_id
1 'polypeptide(L)'
;MASRINAFIDNVAPPLAEQSEDCLSANVFVHGSTRAKASSLNNGRGGAAVMIWSDLFNAQNFVERQNDVIVVSFNYRTNIFGFPLSPQIWAMDASIGYNRGLEDRDLAVEWVHKNIARFGGDPDRITLFGQSAGGASVDTWAFANAKTANPLVKGLIVQSGAVQGLDLALGNQNPEWTRHNSLWNKLANHPTVECGLKSGLKERRSAVGLHAKVDFSVLLDAISLSGLDFGPAVDNKRYFDDWEGRSAVCWGGKNGVKIVKTKQGQVSEAKESRTSGLPDLSPVD
;
A
#
# COMPACT_ATOMS: atom_id res chain seq x y z
N MET A 1 3.43 -26.02 -31.09
CA MET A 1 2.26 -25.28 -30.54
C MET A 1 2.33 -25.20 -29.02
N ALA A 2 2.55 -26.31 -28.31
CA ALA A 2 2.74 -26.35 -26.85
C ALA A 2 3.88 -25.45 -26.31
N SER A 3 5.04 -25.37 -26.99
CA SER A 3 6.15 -24.51 -26.55
C SER A 3 5.87 -23.01 -26.64
N ARG A 4 4.97 -22.59 -27.53
CA ARG A 4 4.55 -21.19 -27.68
C ARG A 4 3.45 -20.80 -26.70
N ILE A 5 2.67 -21.77 -26.22
CA ILE A 5 1.67 -21.59 -25.16
C ILE A 5 2.37 -21.43 -23.82
N ASN A 6 3.37 -22.28 -23.51
CA ASN A 6 4.16 -22.13 -22.29
C ASN A 6 4.93 -20.80 -22.28
N ALA A 7 5.57 -20.41 -23.39
CA ALA A 7 6.22 -19.11 -23.50
C ALA A 7 5.25 -17.91 -23.43
N PHE A 8 3.96 -18.10 -23.70
CA PHE A 8 2.94 -17.08 -23.49
C PHE A 8 2.52 -17.02 -22.01
N ILE A 9 2.33 -18.18 -21.36
CA ILE A 9 2.04 -18.25 -19.91
C ILE A 9 3.21 -17.67 -19.09
N ASP A 10 4.45 -18.02 -19.42
CA ASP A 10 5.67 -17.52 -18.76
C ASP A 10 5.93 -16.02 -19.00
N ASN A 11 5.35 -15.42 -20.05
CA ASN A 11 5.43 -13.98 -20.34
C ASN A 11 4.23 -13.18 -19.84
N VAL A 12 3.10 -13.83 -19.56
CA VAL A 12 1.87 -13.17 -19.06
C VAL A 12 1.87 -13.12 -17.54
N ALA A 13 2.54 -14.07 -16.89
CA ALA A 13 2.90 -13.99 -15.49
C ALA A 13 4.38 -14.40 -15.39
N PRO A 14 5.29 -13.52 -14.93
CA PRO A 14 6.57 -13.99 -14.40
C PRO A 14 6.29 -15.18 -13.47
N PRO A 15 7.18 -16.19 -13.37
CA PRO A 15 7.01 -17.21 -12.34
C PRO A 15 6.69 -16.48 -11.04
N LEU A 16 5.53 -16.79 -10.45
CA LEU A 16 5.04 -16.10 -9.27
C LEU A 16 6.23 -16.04 -8.32
N ALA A 17 6.63 -14.82 -7.93
CA ALA A 17 7.76 -14.64 -7.03
C ALA A 17 7.58 -15.61 -5.85
N GLU A 18 8.68 -16.26 -5.45
CA GLU A 18 8.65 -17.22 -4.35
C GLU A 18 7.95 -16.57 -3.15
N GLN A 19 6.84 -17.17 -2.72
CA GLN A 19 6.04 -16.63 -1.63
C GLN A 19 6.64 -17.07 -0.29
N SER A 20 6.70 -16.14 0.65
CA SER A 20 7.19 -16.37 2.00
C SER A 20 6.55 -15.37 2.96
N GLU A 21 6.44 -15.71 4.24
CA GLU A 21 6.14 -14.73 5.29
C GLU A 21 7.32 -13.78 5.54
N ASP A 22 8.55 -14.20 5.21
CA ASP A 22 9.73 -13.34 5.18
C ASP A 22 9.74 -12.51 3.88
N CYS A 23 8.79 -11.57 3.80
CA CYS A 23 8.53 -10.81 2.57
C CYS A 23 8.87 -9.32 2.67
N LEU A 24 9.22 -8.77 3.83
CA LEU A 24 9.47 -7.33 4.01
C LEU A 24 10.84 -6.90 3.45
N SER A 25 10.94 -6.93 2.13
CA SER A 25 12.10 -6.54 1.34
C SER A 25 11.84 -5.27 0.54
N ALA A 26 12.93 -4.66 0.05
CA ALA A 26 12.86 -3.49 -0.82
C ALA A 26 13.89 -3.60 -1.94
N ASN A 27 13.50 -3.19 -3.15
CA ASN A 27 14.35 -3.06 -4.32
C ASN A 27 14.68 -1.59 -4.54
N VAL A 28 15.96 -1.28 -4.74
CA VAL A 28 16.42 0.10 -5.01
C VAL A 28 17.02 0.16 -6.42
N PHE A 29 16.33 0.89 -7.30
CA PHE A 29 16.77 1.15 -8.67
C PHE A 29 17.38 2.55 -8.73
N VAL A 30 18.64 2.63 -9.15
CA VAL A 30 19.37 3.89 -9.24
C VAL A 30 20.29 3.87 -10.46
N HIS A 31 20.28 4.95 -11.24
CA HIS A 31 21.22 5.11 -12.33
C HIS A 31 22.67 5.27 -11.81
N GLY A 32 23.64 4.65 -12.49
CA GLY A 32 25.04 4.62 -12.05
C GLY A 32 25.63 6.01 -11.79
N SER A 33 25.28 7.02 -12.59
CA SER A 33 25.76 8.39 -12.40
C SER A 33 25.22 9.09 -11.15
N THR A 34 24.02 8.73 -10.68
CA THR A 34 23.46 9.27 -9.43
C THR A 34 24.03 8.57 -8.21
N ARG A 35 24.22 7.25 -8.30
CA ARG A 35 24.94 6.51 -7.27
C ARG A 35 26.38 7.02 -7.10
N ALA A 36 27.07 7.35 -8.19
CA ALA A 36 28.41 7.93 -8.14
C ALA A 36 28.47 9.33 -7.51
N LYS A 37 27.37 10.10 -7.52
CA LYS A 37 27.30 11.39 -6.82
C LYS A 37 27.17 11.22 -5.30
N ALA A 38 26.59 10.10 -4.85
CA ALA A 38 26.44 9.77 -3.43
C ALA A 38 27.78 9.59 -2.69
N SER A 39 28.82 9.11 -3.39
CA SER A 39 30.16 8.95 -2.81
C SER A 39 30.88 10.28 -2.59
N SER A 40 30.44 11.36 -3.25
CA SER A 40 30.75 12.72 -2.82
C SER A 40 29.73 13.11 -1.75
N LEU A 41 30.15 13.12 -0.49
CA LEU A 41 29.36 13.21 0.75
C LEU A 41 28.30 14.34 0.87
N ASN A 42 27.99 15.11 -0.18
CA ASN A 42 27.19 16.34 -0.08
C ASN A 42 26.31 16.70 -1.30
N ASN A 43 25.97 15.77 -2.19
CA ASN A 43 25.21 16.11 -3.42
C ASN A 43 23.94 15.26 -3.65
N GLY A 44 23.08 15.16 -2.63
CA GLY A 44 21.72 14.63 -2.80
C GLY A 44 20.93 15.49 -3.79
N ARG A 45 20.99 15.16 -5.08
CA ARG A 45 20.26 15.87 -6.15
C ARG A 45 19.07 15.06 -6.67
N GLY A 46 19.07 13.75 -6.43
CA GLY A 46 18.03 12.87 -6.94
C GLY A 46 16.82 12.79 -6.01
N GLY A 47 15.61 12.88 -6.57
CA GLY A 47 14.39 12.60 -5.80
C GLY A 47 14.22 11.09 -5.57
N ALA A 48 13.51 10.71 -4.51
CA ALA A 48 13.16 9.32 -4.23
C ALA A 48 11.67 9.08 -4.55
N ALA A 49 11.39 8.19 -5.50
CA ALA A 49 10.03 7.71 -5.77
C ALA A 49 9.84 6.34 -5.11
N VAL A 50 8.89 6.24 -4.19
CA VAL A 50 8.61 5.03 -3.41
C VAL A 50 7.33 4.37 -3.92
N MET A 51 7.44 3.18 -4.52
CA MET A 51 6.33 2.41 -5.06
C MET A 51 5.82 1.37 -4.06
N ILE A 52 4.49 1.35 -3.88
CA ILE A 52 3.77 0.28 -3.16
C ILE A 52 3.39 -0.87 -4.12
N TRP A 53 4.37 -1.70 -4.52
CA TRP A 53 4.25 -3.01 -5.22
C TRP A 53 5.68 -3.46 -5.63
N SER A 54 6.25 -4.59 -5.15
CA SER A 54 7.70 -4.79 -5.37
C SER A 54 8.23 -5.97 -6.16
N ASP A 55 7.49 -7.04 -6.43
CA ASP A 55 8.15 -8.18 -7.10
C ASP A 55 7.93 -8.23 -8.62
N LEU A 56 6.86 -7.56 -9.08
CA LEU A 56 6.54 -7.45 -10.50
C LEU A 56 7.02 -6.12 -11.11
N PHE A 57 7.42 -5.16 -10.27
CA PHE A 57 7.81 -3.83 -10.73
C PHE A 57 9.31 -3.73 -10.96
N ASN A 58 9.70 -3.65 -12.23
CA ASN A 58 11.08 -3.39 -12.63
C ASN A 58 11.23 -1.94 -13.12
N ALA A 59 11.93 -1.12 -12.33
CA ALA A 59 12.14 0.30 -12.64
C ALA A 59 13.42 0.56 -13.46
N GLN A 60 14.16 -0.46 -13.89
CA GLN A 60 15.46 -0.30 -14.55
C GLN A 60 15.37 0.62 -15.77
N ASN A 61 14.44 0.36 -16.69
CA ASN A 61 14.26 1.19 -17.89
C ASN A 61 13.87 2.64 -17.57
N PHE A 62 13.19 2.86 -16.43
CA PHE A 62 12.80 4.20 -16.00
C PHE A 62 14.00 4.99 -15.48
N VAL A 63 14.79 4.40 -14.57
CA VAL A 63 15.97 5.07 -13.99
C VAL A 63 17.09 5.28 -15.01
N GLU A 64 17.21 4.43 -16.02
CA GLU A 64 18.13 4.64 -17.15
C GLU A 64 17.78 5.89 -17.98
N ARG A 65 16.49 6.25 -18.06
CA ARG A 65 16.00 7.43 -18.79
C ARG A 65 15.92 8.68 -17.91
N GLN A 66 15.73 8.49 -16.60
CA GLN A 66 15.59 9.54 -15.59
C GLN A 66 16.75 9.44 -14.61
N ASN A 67 17.90 10.00 -15.00
CA ASN A 67 19.13 9.82 -14.25
C ASN A 67 19.16 10.58 -12.91
N ASP A 68 18.13 11.36 -12.57
CA ASP A 68 17.97 12.12 -11.33
C ASP A 68 16.85 11.57 -10.42
N VAL A 69 16.35 10.36 -10.68
CA VAL A 69 15.34 9.71 -9.84
C VAL A 69 15.86 8.37 -9.33
N ILE A 70 15.69 8.13 -8.03
CA ILE A 70 15.83 6.80 -7.43
C ILE A 70 14.44 6.24 -7.25
N VAL A 71 14.23 5.01 -7.70
CA VAL A 71 12.97 4.31 -7.47
C VAL A 71 13.19 3.22 -6.44
N VAL A 72 12.40 3.26 -5.36
CA VAL A 72 12.37 2.20 -4.35
C VAL A 72 11.02 1.52 -4.45
N SER A 73 10.99 0.23 -4.72
CA SER A 73 9.78 -0.57 -4.50
C SER A 73 9.95 -1.43 -3.25
N PHE A 74 8.88 -1.66 -2.50
CA PHE A 74 8.92 -2.50 -1.31
C PHE A 74 7.71 -3.43 -1.22
N ASN A 75 7.91 -4.55 -0.54
CA ASN A 75 6.87 -5.50 -0.21
C ASN A 75 6.25 -5.12 1.14
N TYR A 76 4.97 -5.40 1.26
CA TYR A 76 4.22 -5.21 2.49
C TYR A 76 3.33 -6.43 2.71
N ARG A 77 2.99 -6.72 3.96
CA ARG A 77 2.11 -7.84 4.25
C ARG A 77 0.72 -7.56 3.67
N THR A 78 0.15 -8.57 3.02
CA THR A 78 -1.20 -8.54 2.45
C THR A 78 -2.06 -9.62 3.09
N ASN A 79 -3.36 -9.63 2.76
CA ASN A 79 -4.31 -10.64 3.22
C ASN A 79 -4.31 -10.74 4.77
N ILE A 80 -4.56 -11.91 5.35
CA ILE A 80 -4.57 -12.14 6.79
C ILE A 80 -3.27 -11.70 7.50
N PHE A 81 -2.12 -11.75 6.81
CA PHE A 81 -0.83 -11.37 7.40
C PHE A 81 -0.69 -9.85 7.57
N GLY A 82 -1.25 -9.08 6.64
CA GLY A 82 -1.29 -7.62 6.71
C GLY A 82 -2.52 -7.08 7.43
N PHE A 83 -3.61 -7.85 7.40
CA PHE A 83 -4.95 -7.44 7.81
C PHE A 83 -5.66 -8.56 8.57
N PRO A 84 -5.17 -8.96 9.74
CA PRO A 84 -5.65 -10.18 10.40
C PRO A 84 -7.11 -10.08 10.86
N LEU A 85 -7.62 -8.89 11.16
CA LEU A 85 -9.00 -8.67 11.63
C LEU A 85 -9.40 -9.61 12.77
N SER A 86 -8.44 -9.97 13.64
CA SER A 86 -8.64 -10.90 14.75
C SER A 86 -9.25 -10.19 15.95
N PRO A 87 -10.47 -10.54 16.36
CA PRO A 87 -11.07 -9.99 17.57
C PRO A 87 -10.27 -10.32 18.83
N GLN A 88 -9.59 -11.47 18.85
CA GLN A 88 -8.81 -11.94 19.98
C GLN A 88 -7.54 -11.12 20.18
N ILE A 89 -6.83 -10.79 19.09
CA ILE A 89 -5.59 -10.00 19.15
C ILE A 89 -5.86 -8.62 19.75
N TRP A 90 -6.91 -7.95 19.32
CA TRP A 90 -7.27 -6.64 19.86
C TRP A 90 -7.78 -6.68 21.29
N ALA A 91 -8.57 -7.70 21.65
CA ALA A 91 -9.03 -7.85 23.02
C ALA A 91 -7.85 -8.06 23.99
N MET A 92 -6.71 -8.56 23.50
CA MET A 92 -5.46 -8.61 24.26
C MET A 92 -4.73 -7.27 24.27
N ASP A 93 -4.57 -6.65 23.11
CA ASP A 93 -3.90 -5.37 22.97
C ASP A 93 -4.39 -4.60 21.72
N ALA A 94 -5.19 -3.57 21.96
CA ALA A 94 -5.71 -2.69 20.92
C ALA A 94 -4.60 -1.87 20.22
N SER A 95 -3.39 -1.80 20.77
CA SER A 95 -2.26 -1.15 20.14
C SER A 95 -1.70 -1.95 18.95
N ILE A 96 -1.92 -3.26 18.92
CA ILE A 96 -1.48 -4.15 17.83
C ILE A 96 -2.20 -3.79 16.52
N GLY A 97 -3.42 -3.23 16.58
CA GLY A 97 -4.12 -2.71 15.41
C GLY A 97 -4.46 -3.77 14.35
N TYR A 98 -5.06 -3.32 13.26
CA TYR A 98 -5.51 -4.19 12.16
C TYR A 98 -4.79 -4.00 10.85
N ASN A 99 -4.15 -2.85 10.68
CA ASN A 99 -3.64 -2.44 9.39
C ASN A 99 -2.13 -2.63 9.33
N ARG A 100 -1.65 -3.84 9.66
CA ARG A 100 -0.21 -4.17 9.66
C ARG A 100 0.42 -3.97 8.28
N GLY A 101 -0.32 -4.22 7.20
CA GLY A 101 0.13 -3.92 5.84
C GLY A 101 0.30 -2.41 5.57
N LEU A 102 -0.54 -1.55 6.17
CA LEU A 102 -0.35 -0.09 6.07
C LEU A 102 0.81 0.40 6.95
N GLU A 103 1.09 -0.29 8.05
CA GLU A 103 2.27 -0.03 8.89
C GLU A 103 3.58 -0.41 8.20
N ASP A 104 3.59 -1.51 7.44
CA ASP A 104 4.76 -1.89 6.64
C ASP A 104 5.10 -0.81 5.59
N ARG A 105 4.07 -0.20 4.99
CA ARG A 105 4.26 0.99 4.12
C ARG A 105 4.91 2.13 4.88
N ASP A 106 4.43 2.46 6.08
CA ASP A 106 5.01 3.55 6.86
C ASP A 106 6.47 3.25 7.24
N LEU A 107 6.76 2.01 7.61
CA LEU A 107 8.12 1.54 7.89
C LEU A 107 9.03 1.64 6.66
N ALA A 108 8.53 1.30 5.47
CA ALA A 108 9.27 1.45 4.22
C ALA A 108 9.58 2.93 3.91
N VAL A 109 8.62 3.84 4.11
CA VAL A 109 8.84 5.29 3.96
C VAL A 109 9.92 5.77 4.93
N GLU A 110 9.85 5.35 6.20
CA GLU A 110 10.88 5.68 7.18
C GLU A 110 12.25 5.12 6.82
N TRP A 111 12.30 3.89 6.31
CA TRP A 111 13.53 3.26 5.87
C TRP A 111 14.15 4.04 4.70
N VAL A 112 13.33 4.43 3.71
CA VAL A 112 13.79 5.26 2.60
C VAL A 112 14.34 6.58 3.12
N HIS A 113 13.61 7.29 3.96
CA HIS A 113 14.08 8.56 4.53
C HIS A 113 15.43 8.41 5.26
N LYS A 114 15.61 7.34 6.04
CA LYS A 114 16.85 7.09 6.80
C LYS A 114 18.03 6.65 5.92
N ASN A 115 17.79 6.06 4.74
CA ASN A 115 18.82 5.35 3.98
C ASN A 115 19.08 5.90 2.57
N ILE A 116 18.14 6.62 1.96
CA ILE A 116 18.20 6.94 0.52
C ILE A 116 19.37 7.83 0.13
N ALA A 117 19.87 8.65 1.07
CA ALA A 117 21.09 9.43 0.91
C ALA A 117 22.31 8.57 0.52
N ARG A 118 22.40 7.34 1.03
CA ARG A 118 23.48 6.39 0.71
C ARG A 118 23.43 5.91 -0.73
N PHE A 119 22.28 6.04 -1.39
CA PHE A 119 22.07 5.71 -2.80
C PHE A 119 22.14 6.94 -3.71
N GLY A 120 22.34 8.14 -3.15
CA GLY A 120 22.41 9.41 -3.89
C GLY A 120 21.11 10.19 -3.96
N GLY A 121 20.08 9.73 -3.23
CA GLY A 121 18.79 10.40 -3.14
C GLY A 121 18.78 11.48 -2.08
N ASP A 122 17.82 12.38 -2.19
CA ASP A 122 17.54 13.42 -1.21
C ASP A 122 16.38 12.96 -0.31
N PRO A 123 16.62 12.75 1.01
CA PRO A 123 15.58 12.32 1.94
C PRO A 123 14.46 13.36 2.11
N ASP A 124 14.70 14.63 1.76
CA ASP A 124 13.69 15.68 1.79
C ASP A 124 12.87 15.76 0.49
N ARG A 125 13.13 14.89 -0.50
CA ARG A 125 12.42 14.84 -1.79
C ARG A 125 11.85 13.44 -2.07
N ILE A 126 11.03 12.94 -1.14
CA ILE A 126 10.34 11.66 -1.26
C ILE A 126 8.93 11.85 -1.87
N THR A 127 8.63 11.11 -2.92
CA THR A 127 7.29 10.97 -3.52
C THR A 127 6.81 9.55 -3.33
N LEU A 128 5.64 9.35 -2.70
CA LEU A 128 5.01 8.04 -2.55
C LEU A 128 4.02 7.81 -3.69
N PHE A 129 4.05 6.64 -4.31
CA PHE A 129 3.15 6.30 -5.40
C PHE A 129 2.69 4.84 -5.40
N GLY A 130 1.52 4.61 -5.97
CA GLY A 130 0.93 3.27 -6.03
C GLY A 130 -0.21 3.16 -7.03
N GLN A 131 -0.46 1.93 -7.46
CA GLN A 131 -1.51 1.56 -8.41
C GLN A 131 -2.54 0.64 -7.73
N SER A 132 -3.83 0.78 -8.08
CA SER A 132 -4.92 -0.06 -7.53
C SER A 132 -4.95 -0.04 -6.00
N ALA A 133 -4.85 -1.19 -5.32
CA ALA A 133 -4.72 -1.27 -3.87
C ALA A 133 -3.54 -0.44 -3.32
N GLY A 134 -2.43 -0.35 -4.07
CA GLY A 134 -1.32 0.56 -3.76
C GLY A 134 -1.72 2.02 -3.86
N GLY A 135 -2.54 2.41 -4.85
CA GLY A 135 -3.09 3.76 -4.99
C GLY A 135 -3.98 4.14 -3.80
N ALA A 136 -4.89 3.25 -3.41
CA ALA A 136 -5.69 3.42 -2.19
C ALA A 136 -4.82 3.49 -0.93
N SER A 137 -3.72 2.73 -0.88
CA SER A 137 -2.73 2.81 0.19
C SER A 137 -2.00 4.16 0.23
N VAL A 138 -1.67 4.78 -0.92
CA VAL A 138 -1.15 6.16 -0.96
C VAL A 138 -2.19 7.16 -0.49
N ASP A 139 -3.44 7.00 -0.91
CA ASP A 139 -4.55 7.88 -0.53
C ASP A 139 -4.81 7.85 0.99
N THR A 140 -4.82 6.66 1.60
CA THR A 140 -4.94 6.52 3.07
C THR A 140 -3.76 7.15 3.82
N TRP A 141 -2.54 7.10 3.26
CA TRP A 141 -1.38 7.76 3.85
C TRP A 141 -1.59 9.28 3.95
N ALA A 142 -2.21 9.89 2.93
CA ALA A 142 -2.49 11.32 2.91
C ALA A 142 -3.38 11.74 4.09
N PHE A 143 -4.44 10.99 4.38
CA PHE A 143 -5.34 11.28 5.50
C PHE A 143 -4.68 11.07 6.86
N ALA A 144 -3.90 10.00 7.00
CA ALA A 144 -3.16 9.70 8.23
C ALA A 144 -2.12 10.77 8.58
N ASN A 145 -1.55 11.42 7.56
CA ASN A 145 -0.48 12.41 7.70
C ASN A 145 -0.91 13.86 7.42
N ALA A 146 -2.22 14.12 7.22
CA ALA A 146 -2.73 15.44 6.82
C ALA A 146 -2.39 16.56 7.83
N LYS A 147 -2.16 16.23 9.10
CA LYS A 147 -1.81 17.19 10.16
C LYS A 147 -0.33 17.17 10.55
N THR A 148 0.50 16.39 9.86
CA THR A 148 1.93 16.31 10.12
C THR A 148 2.60 17.59 9.63
N ALA A 149 3.21 18.36 10.53
CA ALA A 149 3.78 19.68 10.19
C ALA A 149 4.95 19.61 9.19
N ASN A 150 5.75 18.54 9.25
CA ASN A 150 6.84 18.28 8.30
C ASN A 150 6.80 16.79 7.87
N PRO A 151 5.94 16.42 6.91
CA PRO A 151 5.80 15.03 6.50
C PRO A 151 7.06 14.52 5.80
N LEU A 152 7.43 13.25 5.97
CA LEU A 152 8.57 12.64 5.27
C LEU A 152 8.34 12.60 3.75
N VAL A 153 7.09 12.31 3.34
CA VAL A 153 6.67 12.31 1.94
C VAL A 153 6.22 13.72 1.54
N LYS A 154 6.76 14.23 0.44
CA LYS A 154 6.47 15.56 -0.11
C LYS A 154 5.55 15.54 -1.33
N GLY A 155 5.38 14.38 -1.97
CA GLY A 155 4.54 14.21 -3.15
C GLY A 155 3.79 12.88 -3.13
N LEU A 156 2.59 12.86 -3.72
CA LEU A 156 1.78 11.65 -3.83
C LEU A 156 1.36 11.45 -5.29
N ILE A 157 1.46 10.22 -5.81
CA ILE A 157 0.89 9.84 -7.10
C ILE A 157 -0.04 8.64 -6.88
N VAL A 158 -1.32 8.88 -7.12
CA VAL A 158 -2.41 7.95 -6.81
C VAL A 158 -2.99 7.43 -8.12
N GLN A 159 -2.65 6.20 -8.52
CA GLN A 159 -3.04 5.65 -9.83
C GLN A 159 -4.17 4.63 -9.67
N SER A 160 -5.36 4.95 -10.19
CA SER A 160 -6.51 4.03 -10.25
C SER A 160 -6.84 3.32 -8.93
N GLY A 161 -6.74 4.03 -7.81
CA GLY A 161 -7.09 3.52 -6.49
C GLY A 161 -7.34 4.68 -5.53
N ALA A 162 -8.42 4.59 -4.75
CA ALA A 162 -8.78 5.58 -3.74
C ALA A 162 -9.32 4.86 -2.50
N VAL A 163 -9.30 5.51 -1.35
CA VAL A 163 -9.81 4.96 -0.09
C VAL A 163 -11.26 4.47 -0.24
N GLN A 164 -12.08 5.21 -1.00
CA GLN A 164 -13.44 4.84 -1.36
C GLN A 164 -13.52 3.56 -2.19
N GLY A 165 -12.61 3.40 -3.17
CA GLY A 165 -12.58 2.22 -4.02
C GLY A 165 -12.26 0.96 -3.23
N LEU A 166 -11.48 1.08 -2.15
CA LEU A 166 -11.17 -0.04 -1.26
C LEU A 166 -12.40 -0.45 -0.43
N ASP A 167 -13.16 0.52 0.08
CA ASP A 167 -14.42 0.27 0.78
C ASP A 167 -15.45 -0.40 -0.14
N LEU A 168 -15.54 0.05 -1.40
CA LEU A 168 -16.42 -0.55 -2.41
C LEU A 168 -16.00 -1.97 -2.82
N ALA A 169 -14.70 -2.25 -2.86
CA ALA A 169 -14.16 -3.54 -3.31
C ALA A 169 -14.17 -4.60 -2.21
N LEU A 170 -13.80 -4.22 -0.98
CA LEU A 170 -13.62 -5.15 0.13
C LEU A 170 -14.78 -5.07 1.13
N GLY A 171 -15.68 -4.10 0.99
CA GLY A 171 -16.68 -3.75 2.00
C GLY A 171 -16.04 -3.03 3.19
N ASN A 172 -16.85 -2.26 3.93
CA ASN A 172 -16.40 -1.72 5.21
C ASN A 172 -16.15 -2.90 6.15
N GLN A 173 -14.88 -3.30 6.27
CA GLN A 173 -14.44 -4.37 7.15
C GLN A 173 -14.63 -3.89 8.58
N ASN A 174 -15.87 -3.95 9.05
CA ASN A 174 -16.22 -3.59 10.39
C ASN A 174 -15.77 -4.74 11.31
N PRO A 175 -14.81 -4.48 12.21
CA PRO A 175 -14.45 -5.43 13.23
C PRO A 175 -15.60 -5.54 14.23
N GLU A 176 -16.67 -6.26 13.92
CA GLU A 176 -17.69 -6.56 14.93
C GLU A 176 -17.09 -7.56 15.94
N TRP A 177 -16.55 -6.96 17.01
CA TRP A 177 -15.53 -7.40 17.96
C TRP A 177 -15.82 -8.64 18.82
N THR A 178 -16.89 -9.38 18.59
CA THR A 178 -17.26 -10.51 19.46
C THR A 178 -17.88 -11.69 18.72
N ARG A 179 -18.11 -11.59 17.40
CA ARG A 179 -18.93 -12.58 16.70
C ARG A 179 -18.12 -13.79 16.25
N HIS A 180 -18.74 -14.97 16.39
CA HIS A 180 -18.28 -16.24 15.82
C HIS A 180 -18.05 -16.19 14.30
N ASN A 181 -18.58 -15.17 13.61
CA ASN A 181 -18.60 -15.04 12.15
C ASN A 181 -17.53 -14.09 11.58
N SER A 182 -16.55 -13.61 12.37
CA SER A 182 -15.44 -12.81 11.82
C SER A 182 -14.65 -13.61 10.77
N LEU A 183 -14.01 -12.91 9.82
CA LEU A 183 -13.16 -13.55 8.80
C LEU A 183 -12.07 -14.42 9.44
N TRP A 184 -11.43 -13.90 10.49
CA TRP A 184 -10.46 -14.65 11.30
C TRP A 184 -11.04 -15.96 11.85
N ASN A 185 -12.23 -15.92 12.47
CA ASN A 185 -12.83 -17.12 13.06
C ASN A 185 -13.35 -18.09 11.98
N LYS A 186 -13.82 -17.60 10.84
CA LYS A 186 -14.20 -18.43 9.69
C LYS A 186 -12.99 -19.20 9.16
N LEU A 187 -11.85 -18.53 9.00
CA LEU A 187 -10.61 -19.18 8.59
C LEU A 187 -10.11 -20.17 9.65
N ALA A 188 -10.12 -19.79 10.92
CA ALA A 188 -9.67 -20.66 12.01
C ALA A 188 -10.46 -21.98 12.07
N ASN A 189 -11.76 -21.93 11.75
CA ASN A 189 -12.64 -23.10 11.71
C ASN A 189 -12.63 -23.84 10.36
N HIS A 190 -11.84 -23.39 9.37
CA HIS A 190 -11.75 -24.07 8.08
C HIS A 190 -11.14 -25.47 8.26
N PRO A 191 -11.67 -26.54 7.62
CA PRO A 191 -11.21 -27.92 7.85
C PRO A 191 -9.72 -28.16 7.58
N THR A 192 -9.09 -27.39 6.69
CA THR A 192 -7.65 -27.54 6.38
C THR A 192 -6.75 -26.79 7.35
N VAL A 193 -7.28 -25.80 8.07
CA VAL A 193 -6.54 -25.03 9.09
C VAL A 193 -6.71 -25.70 10.44
N GLU A 194 -7.91 -26.19 10.74
CA GLU A 194 -8.29 -26.96 11.94
C GLU A 194 -7.73 -26.41 13.27
N CYS A 195 -7.61 -25.09 13.35
CA CYS A 195 -7.33 -24.35 14.58
C CYS A 195 -8.62 -23.99 15.35
N GLY A 196 -9.76 -24.49 14.85
CA GLY A 196 -11.10 -24.14 15.26
C GLY A 196 -11.35 -24.45 16.72
N LEU A 197 -11.79 -23.43 17.45
CA LEU A 197 -12.00 -23.41 18.89
C LEU A 197 -12.96 -24.53 19.34
N LYS A 198 -12.45 -25.68 19.79
CA LYS A 198 -13.29 -26.76 20.34
C LYS A 198 -13.77 -26.50 21.79
N SER A 199 -13.27 -25.49 22.52
CA SER A 199 -13.74 -25.21 23.89
C SER A 199 -13.41 -23.80 24.43
N GLY A 200 -14.41 -22.91 24.40
CA GLY A 200 -14.51 -21.77 25.32
C GLY A 200 -13.43 -20.66 25.23
N LEU A 201 -13.60 -19.62 26.06
CA LEU A 201 -12.78 -18.38 26.05
C LEU A 201 -11.28 -18.61 26.36
N LYS A 202 -10.90 -19.70 27.04
CA LYS A 202 -9.50 -20.02 27.36
C LYS A 202 -8.69 -20.48 26.14
N GLU A 203 -9.32 -21.17 25.19
CA GLU A 203 -8.68 -21.59 23.92
C GLU A 203 -8.69 -20.48 22.86
N ARG A 204 -9.44 -19.39 23.08
CA ARG A 204 -9.35 -18.20 22.22
C ARG A 204 -7.97 -17.53 22.26
N ARG A 205 -7.21 -17.71 23.35
CA ARG A 205 -5.80 -17.29 23.42
C ARG A 205 -4.87 -18.20 22.60
N SER A 206 -5.23 -19.47 22.40
CA SER A 206 -4.43 -20.40 21.59
C SER A 206 -4.65 -20.23 20.10
N ALA A 207 -5.82 -19.75 19.64
CA ALA A 207 -6.09 -19.54 18.20
C ALA A 207 -5.08 -18.60 17.49
N VAL A 208 -4.62 -17.53 18.16
CA VAL A 208 -3.58 -16.64 17.63
C VAL A 208 -2.24 -17.36 17.46
N GLY A 209 -1.82 -18.11 18.48
CA GLY A 209 -0.60 -18.91 18.43
C GLY A 209 -0.72 -20.18 17.57
N LEU A 210 -1.94 -20.58 17.18
CA LEU A 210 -2.20 -21.72 16.31
C LEU A 210 -2.10 -21.31 14.84
N HIS A 211 -2.68 -20.17 14.44
CA HIS A 211 -2.45 -19.62 13.09
C HIS A 211 -0.97 -19.40 12.80
N ALA A 212 -0.19 -18.90 13.79
CA ALA A 212 1.25 -18.71 13.66
C ALA A 212 2.07 -20.03 13.52
N LYS A 213 1.42 -21.19 13.63
CA LYS A 213 2.05 -22.52 13.47
C LYS A 213 1.55 -23.25 12.22
N VAL A 214 0.53 -22.71 11.55
CA VAL A 214 0.04 -23.25 10.28
C VAL A 214 0.90 -22.65 9.17
N ASP A 215 1.36 -23.50 8.25
CA ASP A 215 2.12 -23.04 7.10
C ASP A 215 1.30 -22.01 6.29
N PHE A 216 1.96 -20.93 5.85
CA PHE A 216 1.30 -19.82 5.17
C PHE A 216 0.55 -20.27 3.92
N SER A 217 1.05 -21.29 3.20
CA SER A 217 0.40 -21.82 1.99
C SER A 217 -0.96 -22.44 2.31
N VAL A 218 -1.08 -23.14 3.43
CA VAL A 218 -2.35 -23.73 3.90
C VAL A 218 -3.37 -22.65 4.25
N LEU A 219 -2.91 -21.54 4.86
CA LEU A 219 -3.77 -20.39 5.15
C LEU A 219 -4.26 -19.75 3.84
N LEU A 220 -3.38 -19.50 2.88
CA LEU A 220 -3.71 -18.89 1.60
C LEU A 220 -4.68 -19.76 0.77
N ASP A 221 -4.49 -21.07 0.77
CA ASP A 221 -5.39 -22.03 0.12
C ASP A 221 -6.78 -21.99 0.77
N ALA A 222 -6.85 -22.02 2.10
CA ALA A 222 -8.10 -21.99 2.84
C ALA A 222 -8.88 -20.68 2.62
N ILE A 223 -8.17 -19.54 2.59
CA ILE A 223 -8.72 -18.22 2.25
C ILE A 223 -9.33 -18.26 0.84
N SER A 224 -8.56 -18.74 -0.14
CA SER A 224 -8.95 -18.78 -1.54
C SER A 224 -10.18 -19.67 -1.76
N LEU A 225 -10.18 -20.88 -1.18
CA LEU A 225 -11.29 -21.83 -1.27
C LEU A 225 -12.56 -21.34 -0.57
N SER A 226 -12.41 -20.52 0.47
CA SER A 226 -13.52 -20.00 1.26
C SER A 226 -14.04 -18.63 0.76
N GLY A 227 -13.39 -18.02 -0.23
CA GLY A 227 -13.70 -16.67 -0.70
C GLY A 227 -13.60 -15.62 0.42
N LEU A 228 -12.65 -15.80 1.34
CA LEU A 228 -12.41 -14.83 2.42
C LEU A 228 -11.50 -13.72 1.90
N ASP A 229 -11.84 -12.47 2.22
CA ASP A 229 -11.08 -11.31 1.78
C ASP A 229 -10.65 -10.46 2.97
N PHE A 230 -9.35 -10.43 3.22
CA PHE A 230 -8.74 -9.70 4.32
C PHE A 230 -8.11 -8.41 3.80
N GLY A 231 -8.66 -7.28 4.22
CA GLY A 231 -8.19 -5.95 3.84
C GLY A 231 -8.22 -4.95 4.99
N PRO A 232 -7.81 -3.70 4.73
CA PRO A 232 -7.79 -2.67 5.75
C PRO A 232 -9.15 -2.49 6.44
N ALA A 233 -9.12 -2.25 7.74
CA ALA A 233 -10.30 -1.94 8.56
C ALA A 233 -10.16 -0.60 9.23
N VAL A 234 -11.30 0.02 9.54
CA VAL A 234 -11.34 1.29 10.28
C VAL A 234 -10.65 1.14 11.63
N ASP A 235 -9.59 1.92 11.82
CA ASP A 235 -8.86 2.05 13.09
C ASP A 235 -8.74 3.51 13.55
N ASN A 236 -9.22 4.46 12.75
CA ASN A 236 -9.12 5.91 12.96
C ASN A 236 -7.70 6.40 13.25
N LYS A 237 -6.69 5.67 12.73
CA LYS A 237 -5.26 6.01 12.78
C LYS A 237 -4.68 6.09 11.37
N ARG A 238 -4.92 5.07 10.56
CA ARG A 238 -4.44 4.93 9.18
C ARG A 238 -5.59 4.80 8.20
N TYR A 239 -6.67 4.16 8.62
CA TYR A 239 -7.90 4.02 7.86
C TYR A 239 -9.05 4.61 8.69
N PHE A 240 -9.69 5.64 8.14
CA PHE A 240 -10.66 6.46 8.85
C PHE A 240 -12.07 6.20 8.31
N ASP A 241 -13.06 6.16 9.20
CA ASP A 241 -14.48 6.07 8.82
C ASP A 241 -15.01 7.38 8.20
N ASP A 242 -14.45 8.52 8.60
CA ASP A 242 -14.81 9.86 8.14
C ASP A 242 -14.00 10.33 6.92
N TRP A 243 -13.50 9.40 6.11
CA TRP A 243 -12.66 9.72 4.94
C TRP A 243 -13.35 10.68 3.96
N GLU A 244 -14.68 10.61 3.80
CA GLU A 244 -15.46 11.56 3.00
C GLU A 244 -15.29 13.00 3.50
N GLY A 245 -15.45 13.21 4.81
CA GLY A 245 -15.27 14.52 5.44
C GLY A 245 -13.83 15.03 5.33
N ARG A 246 -12.84 14.14 5.44
CA ARG A 246 -11.42 14.49 5.29
C ARG A 246 -11.06 14.85 3.86
N SER A 247 -11.64 14.15 2.88
CA SER A 247 -11.44 14.46 1.47
C SER A 247 -11.93 15.88 1.15
N ALA A 248 -13.10 16.28 1.67
CA ALA A 248 -13.65 17.63 1.45
C ALA A 248 -12.74 18.76 1.95
N VAL A 249 -12.00 18.55 3.03
CA VAL A 249 -11.03 19.53 3.57
C VAL A 249 -9.84 19.74 2.65
N CYS A 250 -9.35 18.67 1.99
CA CYS A 250 -8.26 18.77 1.01
C CYS A 250 -8.64 19.59 -0.23
N TRP A 251 -9.93 19.63 -0.59
CA TRP A 251 -10.43 20.39 -1.74
C TRP A 251 -10.97 21.78 -1.38
N GLY A 252 -11.36 22.03 -0.12
CA GLY A 252 -11.95 23.28 0.35
C GLY A 252 -10.99 24.29 0.98
N GLY A 253 -9.71 23.95 1.16
CA GLY A 253 -8.70 24.87 1.69
C GLY A 253 -8.29 25.96 0.70
N LYS A 254 -7.97 27.17 1.19
CA LYS A 254 -7.51 28.35 0.40
C LYS A 254 -6.28 28.09 -0.49
N ASN A 255 -5.65 26.91 -0.40
CA ASN A 255 -4.50 26.47 -1.17
C ASN A 255 -4.89 25.22 -1.99
N GLY A 256 -5.79 25.39 -2.95
CA GLY A 256 -6.33 24.30 -3.76
C GLY A 256 -5.28 23.36 -4.37
N VAL A 257 -5.69 22.12 -4.62
CA VAL A 257 -4.88 21.10 -5.30
C VAL A 257 -4.38 21.64 -6.63
N LYS A 258 -3.06 21.74 -6.81
CA LYS A 258 -2.46 22.06 -8.11
C LYS A 258 -2.50 20.82 -8.99
N ILE A 259 -3.47 20.77 -9.91
CA ILE A 259 -3.50 19.75 -10.96
C ILE A 259 -2.49 20.17 -12.03
N VAL A 260 -1.34 19.51 -12.08
CA VAL A 260 -0.35 19.71 -13.14
C VAL A 260 -0.69 18.76 -14.29
N LYS A 261 -1.25 19.28 -15.38
CA LYS A 261 -1.33 18.54 -16.65
C LYS A 261 0.03 18.60 -17.33
N THR A 262 0.68 17.46 -17.53
CA THR A 262 1.87 17.36 -18.38
C THR A 262 1.46 16.84 -19.75
N LYS A 263 1.48 17.71 -20.76
CA LYS A 263 1.61 17.31 -22.17
C LYS A 263 3.03 17.67 -22.58
N GLN A 264 3.75 16.69 -23.14
CA GLN A 264 5.10 16.80 -23.73
C GLN A 264 5.73 18.21 -23.69
N GLY A 265 6.42 18.52 -22.59
CA GLY A 265 7.33 19.67 -22.54
C GLY A 265 6.74 21.05 -22.22
N GLN A 266 5.44 21.21 -21.91
CA GLN A 266 4.91 22.48 -21.40
C GLN A 266 4.10 22.30 -20.11
N VAL A 267 4.46 23.08 -19.09
CA VAL A 267 3.73 23.18 -17.81
C VAL A 267 2.76 24.35 -17.92
N SER A 268 1.46 24.07 -17.88
CA SER A 268 0.44 25.11 -17.68
C SER A 268 -0.29 24.88 -16.36
N GLU A 269 -0.35 25.93 -15.54
CA GLU A 269 -1.06 25.93 -14.26
C GLU A 269 -2.55 26.19 -14.52
N ALA A 270 -3.43 25.30 -14.05
CA ALA A 270 -4.86 25.56 -13.99
C ALA A 270 -5.30 25.65 -12.53
N LYS A 271 -5.95 26.76 -12.16
CA LYS A 271 -6.69 26.90 -10.90
C LYS A 271 -8.13 26.52 -11.17
N GLU A 272 -8.63 25.48 -10.51
CA GLU A 272 -10.05 25.14 -10.54
C GLU A 272 -10.70 25.68 -9.26
N SER A 273 -11.59 26.68 -9.40
CA SER A 273 -12.52 27.06 -8.33
C SER A 273 -13.90 26.56 -8.72
N ARG A 274 -14.43 25.55 -8.03
CA ARG A 274 -15.82 25.13 -8.26
C ARG A 274 -16.78 26.13 -7.62
N THR A 275 -17.29 27.05 -8.42
CA THR A 275 -18.73 27.33 -8.38
C THR A 275 -19.43 26.15 -9.05
N SER A 276 -20.42 25.58 -8.37
CA SER A 276 -21.20 24.41 -8.77
C SER A 276 -21.65 24.43 -10.24
N GLY A 277 -21.13 23.49 -11.04
CA GLY A 277 -21.58 23.22 -12.40
C GLY A 277 -20.65 22.20 -13.07
N LEU A 278 -21.21 21.17 -13.69
CA LEU A 278 -20.45 20.20 -14.50
C LEU A 278 -19.70 20.95 -15.62
N PRO A 279 -18.44 20.61 -15.94
CA PRO A 279 -17.68 21.31 -16.98
C PRO A 279 -18.30 21.10 -18.36
N ASP A 280 -18.52 22.20 -19.08
CA ASP A 280 -18.87 22.23 -20.49
C ASP A 280 -17.68 21.73 -21.31
N LEU A 281 -17.92 20.72 -22.16
CA LEU A 281 -16.94 20.05 -23.01
C LEU A 281 -17.17 20.34 -24.50
N SER A 282 -17.66 21.54 -24.84
CA SER A 282 -17.68 21.99 -26.22
C SER A 282 -16.26 22.32 -26.73
N PRO A 283 -15.89 21.95 -27.97
CA PRO A 283 -14.62 22.34 -28.57
C PRO A 283 -14.59 23.86 -28.77
N VAL A 284 -13.49 24.49 -28.39
CA VAL A 284 -13.23 25.90 -28.69
C VAL A 284 -12.67 25.96 -30.11
N ASP A 285 -13.38 26.65 -31.00
CA ASP A 285 -12.92 27.03 -32.35
C ASP A 285 -11.68 27.95 -32.29
#